data_AF-A0A4R6HNH4-F1
#
_entry.id   AF-A0A4R6HNH4-F1
#
_cell.length_a   1.000
_cell.length_b   1.000
_cell.length_c   1.000
_cell.angle_alpha   90.00
_cell.angle_beta   90.00
_cell.angle_gamma   90.00
#
_symmetry.space_group_name_H-M   'P 1'
#
loop_
_entity.id
_entity.type
_entity.pdbx_description
1 polymer ?
#
loop_
_entity_poly.entity_id
_entity_poly.type
_entity_poly.pdbx_seq_one_letter_code
_entity_poly.pdbx_strand_id
1 'polypeptide(L)' 'MKMNTSPECPNCGSRSKRLPPGREDQYHVYCDECGHDFGRFDHFQAQFRHVIEDLEAHLRQADATDDSRS' A
#
# COMPACT_ATOMS: atom_id res chain seq x y z
N MET A 1 4.76 12.63 7.49
CA MET A 1 5.69 11.85 6.65
C MET A 1 5.11 11.80 5.24
N LYS A 2 5.92 12.00 4.19
CA LYS A 2 5.48 11.96 2.78
C LYS A 2 6.06 10.72 2.12
N MET A 3 5.26 9.97 1.38
CA MET A 3 5.73 8.76 0.69
C MET A 3 5.10 8.60 -0.69
N ASN A 4 5.91 8.09 -1.62
CA ASN A 4 5.50 7.78 -2.96
C ASN A 4 4.91 6.36 -2.95
N THR A 5 3.60 6.26 -3.14
CA THR A 5 2.91 4.97 -3.15
C THR A 5 2.00 4.86 -4.36
N SER A 6 1.84 3.63 -4.88
CA SER A 6 0.66 3.29 -5.66
C SER A 6 -0.53 3.05 -4.72
N PRO A 7 -1.79 3.17 -5.16
CA PRO A 7 -2.21 3.66 -6.47
C PRO A 7 -1.96 5.17 -6.64
N GLU A 8 -1.91 5.64 -7.89
CA GLU A 8 -1.83 7.08 -8.21
C GLU A 8 -3.09 7.83 -7.76
N CYS A 9 -2.95 9.12 -7.47
CA CYS A 9 -4.12 9.94 -7.21
C CYS A 9 -5.00 10.03 -8.45
N PRO A 10 -6.30 9.69 -8.38
CA PRO A 10 -7.19 9.72 -9.54
C PRO A 10 -7.42 11.13 -10.08
N ASN A 11 -7.20 12.17 -9.25
CA ASN A 11 -7.45 13.55 -9.63
C ASN A 11 -6.24 14.22 -10.32
N CYS A 12 -5.01 13.94 -9.87
CA CYS A 12 -3.81 14.64 -10.37
C CYS A 12 -2.66 13.72 -10.80
N GLY A 13 -2.83 12.40 -10.72
CA GLY A 13 -1.79 11.42 -11.04
C GLY A 13 -0.65 11.34 -10.02
N SER A 14 -0.63 12.20 -9.00
CA SER A 14 0.47 12.20 -8.03
C SER A 14 0.51 10.92 -7.20
N ARG A 15 1.72 10.43 -6.97
CA ARG A 15 2.01 9.28 -6.08
C ARG A 15 2.32 9.72 -4.65
N SER A 16 2.46 11.03 -4.42
CA SER A 16 2.77 11.60 -3.12
C SER A 16 1.52 11.62 -2.24
N LYS A 17 1.56 10.84 -1.16
CA LYS A 17 0.49 10.81 -0.15
C LYS A 17 0.98 11.38 1.17
N ARG A 18 0.09 12.12 1.83
CA ARG A 18 0.25 12.59 3.19
C ARG A 18 -0.42 11.60 4.12
N LEU A 19 0.41 10.87 4.86
CA LEU A 19 -0.06 10.00 5.92
C LEU A 19 -0.33 10.79 7.21
N PRO A 20 -1.25 10.31 8.05
CA PRO A 20 -1.47 10.91 9.36
C PRO A 20 -0.21 10.92 10.24
N PRO A 21 -0.12 11.86 11.20
CA PRO A 21 1.06 12.02 12.05
C PRO A 21 1.28 10.86 13.04
N GLY A 22 0.28 9.99 13.23
CA GLY A 22 0.36 8.78 14.05
C GLY A 22 -0.16 7.54 13.32
N ARG A 23 -0.02 6.36 13.94
CA ARG A 23 -0.61 5.09 13.47
C ARG A 23 -2.06 4.92 13.97
N GLU A 24 -2.83 6.00 13.99
CA GLU A 24 -4.19 5.94 14.48
C GLU A 24 -5.15 5.52 13.38
N ASP A 25 -5.97 4.54 13.72
CA ASP A 25 -7.02 3.89 12.97
C ASP A 25 -8.14 4.85 12.52
N GLN A 26 -8.19 6.09 13.03
CA GLN A 26 -9.28 7.04 12.74
C GLN A 26 -8.91 8.18 11.78
N TYR A 27 -7.71 8.18 11.18
CA TYR A 27 -7.29 9.28 10.31
C TYR A 27 -7.30 8.93 8.81
N HIS A 28 -7.60 9.96 8.00
CA HIS A 28 -7.66 9.86 6.54
C HIS A 28 -6.29 10.07 5.88
N VAL A 29 -6.14 9.46 4.70
CA VAL A 29 -4.99 9.63 3.81
C VAL A 29 -5.35 10.62 2.72
N TYR A 30 -4.49 11.62 2.51
CA TYR A 30 -4.73 12.64 1.49
C TYR A 30 -3.63 12.63 0.43
N CYS A 31 -3.98 13.03 -0.79
CA CYS A 31 -2.99 13.40 -1.80
C CYS A 31 -2.26 14.66 -1.35
N ASP A 32 -0.92 14.64 -1.37
CA ASP A 32 -0.13 15.78 -0.91
C ASP A 32 -0.20 16.97 -1.88
N GLU A 33 -0.53 16.72 -3.15
CA GLU A 33 -0.55 17.72 -4.23
C GLU A 33 -1.93 18.38 -4.39
N CYS A 34 -3.01 17.59 -4.46
CA CYS A 34 -4.36 18.12 -4.74
C CYS A 34 -5.35 17.98 -3.58
N GLY A 35 -4.96 17.35 -2.47
CA GLY A 35 -5.83 17.15 -1.30
C GLY A 35 -6.93 16.10 -1.47
N HIS A 36 -6.91 15.29 -2.54
CA HIS A 36 -7.85 14.19 -2.71
C HIS A 36 -7.83 13.24 -1.51
N ASP A 37 -9.01 12.93 -0.99
CA ASP A 37 -9.20 12.05 0.17
C ASP A 37 -9.30 10.59 -0.28
N PHE A 38 -8.34 9.77 0.13
CA PHE A 38 -8.34 8.32 -0.11
C PHE A 38 -9.12 7.54 0.97
N GLY A 39 -9.67 8.23 1.97
CA GLY A 39 -10.38 7.65 3.10
C GLY A 39 -9.44 7.26 4.25
N ARG A 40 -9.98 6.51 5.22
CA ARG A 40 -9.24 6.11 6.42
C ARG A 40 -8.01 5.26 6.11
N PHE A 41 -6.96 5.45 6.90
CA PHE A 41 -5.68 4.79 6.73
C PHE A 41 -5.75 3.26 6.86
N ASP A 42 -6.61 2.73 7.74
CA ASP A 42 -6.80 1.28 7.92
C ASP A 42 -7.43 0.63 6.67
N HIS A 43 -8.45 1.27 6.10
CA HIS A 43 -9.06 0.85 4.83
C HIS A 43 -8.07 0.97 3.67
N PHE A 44 -7.33 2.08 3.60
CA PHE A 44 -6.28 2.27 2.59
C PHE A 44 -5.20 1.19 2.70
N GLN A 45 -4.75 0.86 3.90
CA GLN A 45 -3.76 -0.20 4.13
C GLN A 45 -4.28 -1.59 3.76
N ALA A 46 -5.57 -1.88 4.00
CA ALA A 46 -6.19 -3.15 3.64
C ALA A 46 -6.11 -3.43 2.12
N GLN A 47 -6.09 -2.40 1.28
CA GLN A 47 -5.95 -2.56 -0.17
C GLN A 47 -4.61 -3.16 -0.59
N PHE A 48 -3.57 -3.03 0.23
CA PHE A 48 -2.24 -3.60 -0.03
C PHE A 48 -2.06 -4.98 0.57
N ARG A 49 -2.98 -5.43 1.43
CA ARG A 49 -2.85 -6.71 2.13
C ARG A 49 -2.83 -7.89 1.16
N HIS A 50 -3.75 -7.90 0.20
CA HIS A 50 -3.80 -8.95 -0.82
C HIS A 50 -2.53 -8.97 -1.68
N VAL A 51 -1.97 -7.80 -2.00
CA VAL A 51 -0.72 -7.72 -2.75
C VAL A 51 0.44 -8.35 -1.96
N ILE A 52 0.49 -8.13 -0.65
CA ILE A 52 1.51 -8.74 0.23
C ILE A 52 1.28 -10.26 0.34
N GLU A 53 0.03 -10.69 0.55
CA GLU A 53 -0.34 -12.11 0.63
C GLU A 53 0.03 -12.87 -0.65
N ASP A 54 -0.28 -12.29 -1.83
CA ASP A 54 0.09 -12.85 -3.13
C ASP A 54 1.61 -12.93 -3.30
N LEU A 55 2.34 -11.89 -2.86
CA LEU A 55 3.81 -11.87 -2.93
C LEU A 55 4.43 -12.94 -2.03
N GLU A 56 3.92 -13.10 -0.81
CA GLU A 56 4.35 -14.13 0.13
C GLU A 56 4.05 -15.54 -0.40
N ALA A 57 2.89 -15.74 -1.03
CA ALA A 57 2.54 -17.01 -1.64
C ALA A 57 3.47 -17.37 -2.81
N HIS A 58 3.81 -16.41 -3.67
CA HIS A 58 4.77 -16.61 -4.75
C HIS A 58 6.18 -16.93 -4.25
N LEU A 59 6.64 -16.24 -3.20
CA LEU A 59 7.96 -16.53 -2.61
C LEU A 59 8.02 -17.95 -2.03
N ARG A 60 6.97 -18.38 -1.30
CA ARG A 60 6.89 -19.76 -0.79
C ARG A 60 6.90 -20.81 -1.90
N GLN A 61 6.25 -20.53 -3.03
CA GLN A 61 6.27 -21.42 -4.20
C GLN A 61 7.67 -21.48 -4.81
N ALA A 62 8.37 -20.35 -4.93
CA ALA A 62 9.73 -20.31 -5.43
C ALA A 62 10.69 -21.14 -4.53
N ASP A 63 10.61 -20.97 -3.21
CA ASP A 63 11.42 -21.73 -2.26
C ASP A 63 11.13 -23.24 -2.34
N ALA A 64 9.86 -23.64 -2.43
CA ALA A 64 9.47 -25.05 -2.57
C ALA A 64 9.93 -25.69 -3.90
N THR A 65 10.03 -24.89 -4.96
CA THR A 65 10.55 -25.37 -6.26
C THR A 65 12.07 -25.52 -6.28
N ASP A 66 12.79 -24.77 -5.45
CA ASP A 66 14.25 -24.86 -5.33
C ASP A 66 14.68 -26.10 -4.53
N ASP A 67 13.96 -26.41 -3.45
CA ASP A 67 14.17 -27.63 -2.65
C ASP A 67 13.84 -28.94 -3.40
N SER A 68 13.02 -28.86 -4.45
CA SER A 68 12.67 -30.03 -5.29
C SER A 68 13.77 -30.39 -6.32
N ARG A 69 14.87 -29.63 -6.35
CA ARG A 69 15.95 -29.77 -7.34
C ARG A 69 17.28 -30.28 -6.75
N SER A 70 17.30 -30.64 -5.46
CA SER A 70 18.46 -31.20 -4.75
C SER A 70 18.35 -32.72 -4.54
#